data_AF-C6LRB7-F1
#
_entry.id   AF-C6LRB7-F1
#
_cell.length_a   1.000
_cell.length_b   1.000
_cell.length_c   1.000
_cell.angle_alpha   90.00
_cell.angle_beta   90.00
_cell.angle_gamma   90.00
#
_symmetry.space_group_name_H-M   'P 1'
#
loop_
_entity.id
_entity.type
_entity.pdbx_description
1 polymer ?
#
loop_
_entity_poly.entity_id
_entity_poly.type
_entity_poly.pdbx_seq_one_letter_code
_entity_poly.pdbx_strand_id
1 'polypeptide(L)'
;MSGVSFTVSATDLSSILLSHQLRTNSKLVLSRGRRHRTEFWKDDYHCANWAGCPFRLSIRYYKERPGVYEITILQPHIHTATLLPTKKRTLSELGKIITAYMDANVSEIQDCLRKEVQKALEAKDLLTTMMMESFPFAKVAIEDIDIDTILPSKLLIAKRKNYAQNLNKDLYEQ
;
A
#
# COMPACT_ATOMS: atom_id res chain seq x y z
N MET A 1 16.87 12.75 12.70
CA MET A 1 16.89 11.28 12.66
C MET A 1 16.93 10.84 11.21
N SER A 2 17.98 10.13 10.81
CA SER A 2 18.10 9.48 9.50
C SER A 2 17.21 8.25 9.49
N GLY A 3 16.24 8.18 8.57
CA GLY A 3 15.44 6.96 8.35
C GLY A 3 16.29 5.82 7.78
N VAL A 4 15.76 4.59 7.79
CA VAL A 4 16.41 3.44 7.13
C VAL A 4 15.98 3.39 5.67
N SER A 5 16.93 3.22 4.76
CA SER A 5 16.67 3.18 3.31
C SER A 5 17.16 1.90 2.67
N PHE A 6 16.42 1.39 1.69
CA PHE A 6 16.79 0.23 0.90
C PHE A 6 16.15 0.33 -0.49
N THR A 7 16.69 -0.41 -1.46
CA THR A 7 16.19 -0.40 -2.84
C THR A 7 15.40 -1.66 -3.14
N VAL A 8 14.36 -1.52 -3.97
CA VAL A 8 13.54 -2.64 -4.45
C VAL A 8 13.32 -2.52 -5.96
N SER A 9 13.03 -3.64 -6.60
CA SER A 9 12.61 -3.64 -8.00
C SER A 9 11.22 -3.03 -8.15
N ALA A 10 10.93 -2.50 -9.34
CA ALA A 10 9.62 -1.92 -9.61
C ALA A 10 8.47 -2.94 -9.59
N THR A 11 8.77 -4.19 -9.98
CA THR A 11 7.81 -5.29 -9.98
C THR A 11 7.46 -5.77 -8.57
N ASP A 12 8.35 -5.57 -7.59
CA ASP A 12 8.15 -6.01 -6.21
C ASP A 12 7.51 -4.93 -5.31
N LEU A 13 7.42 -3.68 -5.76
CA LEU A 13 6.96 -2.58 -4.92
C LEU A 13 5.55 -2.81 -4.37
N SER A 14 4.61 -3.20 -5.24
CA SER A 14 3.22 -3.41 -4.86
C SER A 14 3.07 -4.56 -3.84
N SER A 15 3.77 -5.68 -4.07
CA SER A 15 3.72 -6.84 -3.18
C SER A 15 4.36 -6.53 -1.82
N ILE A 16 5.47 -5.80 -1.79
CA ILE A 16 6.12 -5.36 -0.54
C ILE A 16 5.21 -4.44 0.26
N LEU A 17 4.58 -3.45 -0.37
CA LEU A 17 3.65 -2.54 0.29
C LEU A 17 2.38 -3.24 0.78
N LEU A 18 1.88 -4.22 0.03
CA LEU A 18 0.71 -5.02 0.42
C LEU A 18 1.05 -5.94 1.60
N SER A 19 2.17 -6.66 1.54
CA SER A 19 2.64 -7.55 2.61
C SER A 19 2.80 -6.77 3.92
N HIS A 20 3.42 -5.60 3.86
CA HIS A 20 3.57 -4.72 5.01
C HIS A 20 2.23 -4.27 5.61
N GLN A 21 1.29 -3.84 4.78
CA GLN A 21 -0.04 -3.42 5.22
C GLN A 21 -0.80 -4.56 5.89
N LEU A 22 -0.71 -5.78 5.34
CA LEU A 22 -1.29 -6.97 5.94
C LEU A 22 -0.63 -7.26 7.30
N ARG A 23 0.69 -7.44 7.36
CA ARG A 23 1.40 -7.83 8.59
C ARG A 23 1.24 -6.85 9.75
N THR A 24 1.15 -5.56 9.44
CA THR A 24 1.01 -4.50 10.46
C THR A 24 -0.43 -4.08 10.71
N ASN A 25 -1.41 -4.71 10.04
CA ASN A 25 -2.80 -4.29 9.99
C ASN A 25 -2.94 -2.78 9.71
N SER A 26 -2.10 -2.25 8.82
CA SER A 26 -2.03 -0.82 8.52
C SER A 26 -2.58 -0.49 7.14
N LYS A 27 -3.04 0.75 6.99
CA LYS A 27 -3.46 1.31 5.71
C LYS A 27 -2.54 2.44 5.34
N LEU A 28 -1.76 2.27 4.28
CA LEU A 28 -0.87 3.30 3.77
C LEU A 28 -1.63 4.25 2.84
N VAL A 29 -1.57 5.55 3.13
CA VAL A 29 -2.18 6.60 2.30
C VAL A 29 -1.15 7.66 1.99
N LEU A 30 -1.20 8.21 0.78
CA LEU A 30 -0.39 9.35 0.40
C LEU A 30 -0.67 10.54 1.32
N SER A 31 0.39 11.08 1.92
CA SER A 31 0.31 12.24 2.83
C SER A 31 0.02 13.53 2.05
N ARG A 32 0.55 13.62 0.83
CA ARG A 32 0.37 14.72 -0.14
C ARG A 32 0.47 14.13 -1.55
N GLY A 33 0.19 14.96 -2.55
CA GLY A 33 0.46 14.61 -3.95
C GLY A 33 1.93 14.29 -4.22
N ARG A 34 2.18 13.59 -5.33
CA ARG A 34 3.52 13.25 -5.82
C ARG A 34 4.36 14.51 -6.02
N ARG A 35 5.58 14.50 -5.50
CA ARG A 35 6.53 15.60 -5.68
C ARG A 35 7.45 15.29 -6.85
N HIS A 36 7.59 16.26 -7.74
CA HIS A 36 8.47 16.15 -8.90
C HIS A 36 9.78 16.90 -8.62
N ARG A 37 10.90 16.20 -8.70
CA ARG A 37 12.25 16.76 -8.66
C ARG A 37 12.94 16.53 -10.00
N THR A 38 14.09 17.18 -10.20
CA THR A 38 14.89 17.03 -11.41
C THR A 38 15.25 15.57 -11.64
N GLU A 39 15.72 14.88 -10.60
CA GLU A 39 16.28 13.52 -10.68
C GLU A 39 15.28 12.41 -10.36
N PHE A 40 14.22 12.71 -9.61
CA PHE A 40 13.28 11.72 -9.13
C PHE A 40 11.86 12.24 -8.94
N TRP A 41 10.89 11.32 -8.93
CA TRP A 41 9.59 11.55 -8.30
C TRP A 41 9.59 11.01 -6.88
N LYS A 42 8.78 11.60 -6.00
CA LYS A 42 8.72 11.24 -4.58
C LYS A 42 7.29 11.16 -4.09
N ASP A 43 6.95 10.03 -3.50
CA ASP A 43 5.68 9.78 -2.83
C ASP A 43 5.92 9.56 -1.33
N ASP A 44 5.19 10.30 -0.49
CA ASP A 44 5.30 10.20 0.98
C ASP A 44 4.01 9.59 1.54
N TYR A 45 4.09 8.46 2.23
CA TYR A 45 2.98 7.72 2.80
C TYR A 45 2.92 7.82 4.33
N HIS A 46 1.73 7.64 4.89
CA HIS A 46 1.48 7.51 6.32
C HIS A 46 0.47 6.40 6.63
N CYS A 47 0.51 5.91 7.87
CA CYS A 47 -0.52 5.01 8.41
C CYS A 47 -1.81 5.79 8.69
N ALA A 48 -2.92 5.37 8.09
CA ALA A 48 -4.17 6.13 8.13
C ALA A 48 -5.23 5.56 9.07
N ASN A 49 -5.16 4.27 9.41
CA ASN A 49 -6.18 3.53 10.17
C ASN A 49 -5.86 3.37 11.66
N TRP A 50 -4.66 3.71 12.12
CA TRP A 50 -4.30 3.74 13.53
C TRP A 50 -4.19 5.19 14.04
N ALA A 51 -4.99 5.54 15.04
CA ALA A 51 -5.00 6.89 15.60
C ALA A 51 -3.62 7.26 16.17
N GLY A 52 -3.07 8.41 15.77
CA GLY A 52 -1.79 8.88 16.27
C GLY A 52 -0.57 8.05 15.86
N CYS A 53 -0.70 7.09 14.94
CA CYS A 53 0.46 6.32 14.48
C CYS A 53 1.46 7.26 13.76
N PRO A 54 2.72 7.33 14.22
CA PRO A 54 3.72 8.25 13.66
C PRO A 54 4.33 7.74 12.36
N PHE A 55 3.92 6.57 11.85
CA PHE A 55 4.55 5.97 10.68
C PHE A 55 4.62 6.91 9.48
N ARG A 56 5.81 6.95 8.88
CA ARG A 56 6.12 7.72 7.68
C ARG A 56 7.04 6.91 6.78
N LEU A 57 6.62 6.76 5.53
CA LEU A 57 7.37 6.07 4.49
C LEU A 57 7.57 7.01 3.31
N SER A 58 8.75 6.96 2.71
CA SER A 58 9.08 7.74 1.52
C SER A 58 9.51 6.81 0.41
N ILE A 59 9.01 7.02 -0.80
CA ILE A 59 9.37 6.21 -1.97
C ILE A 59 9.86 7.17 -3.06
N ARG A 60 11.09 6.94 -3.53
CA ARG A 60 11.70 7.70 -4.62
C ARG A 60 11.80 6.86 -5.88
N TYR A 61 11.45 7.50 -6.98
CA TYR A 61 11.40 6.95 -8.33
C TYR A 61 12.45 7.70 -9.15
N TYR A 62 13.64 7.14 -9.30
CA TYR A 62 14.74 7.81 -10.02
C TYR A 62 14.51 7.76 -11.53
N LYS A 63 14.62 8.91 -12.21
CA LYS A 63 14.38 9.00 -13.65
C LYS A 63 15.46 8.29 -14.47
N GLU A 64 16.71 8.33 -13.99
CA GLU A 64 17.86 7.71 -14.66
C GLU A 64 17.97 6.19 -14.41
N ARG A 65 17.23 5.66 -13.43
CA ARG A 65 17.23 4.24 -13.07
C ARG A 65 15.80 3.71 -13.09
N PRO A 66 15.13 3.71 -14.27
CA PRO A 66 13.78 3.17 -14.39
C PRO A 66 13.81 1.69 -13.98
N GLY A 67 12.96 1.31 -13.03
CA GLY A 67 12.89 -0.06 -12.51
C GLY A 67 13.46 -0.26 -11.10
N VAL A 68 14.14 0.74 -10.53
CA VAL A 68 14.62 0.70 -9.14
C VAL A 68 13.94 1.80 -8.33
N TYR A 69 13.35 1.41 -7.21
CA TYR A 69 12.76 2.33 -6.24
C TYR A 69 13.57 2.32 -4.95
N GLU A 70 13.80 3.51 -4.39
CA GLU A 70 14.37 3.66 -3.05
C GLU A 70 13.22 3.88 -2.07
N ILE A 71 13.13 3.01 -1.08
CA ILE A 71 12.18 3.08 0.01
C ILE A 71 12.93 3.55 1.25
N THR A 72 12.43 4.60 1.92
CA THR A 72 12.94 5.09 3.20
C THR A 72 11.84 5.05 4.26
N ILE A 73 12.06 4.30 5.34
CA ILE A 73 11.21 4.35 6.53
C ILE A 73 11.72 5.50 7.40
N LEU A 74 10.94 6.58 7.45
CA LEU A 74 11.28 7.81 8.18
C LEU A 74 10.91 7.71 9.66
N GLN A 75 9.78 7.05 9.96
CA GLN A 75 9.28 6.81 11.31
C GLN A 75 8.56 5.45 11.36
N PRO A 76 8.73 4.65 12.43
CA PRO A 76 8.12 3.33 12.54
C PRO A 76 6.63 3.40 12.93
N HIS A 77 5.95 2.25 12.85
CA HIS A 77 4.60 2.12 13.40
C HIS A 77 4.62 2.08 14.92
N ILE A 78 3.68 2.79 15.53
CA ILE A 78 3.36 2.70 16.96
C ILE A 78 1.84 2.61 17.09
N HIS A 79 1.33 1.38 17.09
CA HIS A 79 -0.08 1.01 17.16
C HIS A 79 -0.54 0.86 18.62
N THR A 80 -0.32 1.90 19.43
CA THR A 80 -0.70 1.89 20.86
C THR A 80 -2.10 2.43 21.14
N ALA A 81 -2.80 2.93 20.11
CA ALA A 81 -4.14 3.50 20.20
C ALA A 81 -5.17 2.65 19.44
N THR A 82 -6.46 2.95 19.56
CA THR A 82 -7.54 2.19 18.93
C THR A 82 -7.51 2.27 17.39
N LEU A 83 -7.69 1.12 16.73
CA LEU A 83 -7.95 1.04 15.29
C LEU A 83 -9.21 1.87 14.94
N LEU A 84 -9.08 2.80 14.00
CA LEU A 84 -10.17 3.70 13.60
C LEU A 84 -11.27 2.92 12.85
N PRO A 85 -12.49 2.81 13.40
CA PRO A 85 -13.56 1.98 12.83
C PRO A 85 -13.93 2.39 11.40
N THR A 86 -13.88 3.69 11.11
CA THR A 86 -14.24 4.28 9.82
C THR A 86 -13.21 4.03 8.71
N LYS A 87 -12.01 3.55 9.06
CA LYS A 87 -10.89 3.37 8.14
C LYS A 87 -10.47 1.92 7.91
N LYS A 88 -11.25 0.94 8.39
CA LYS A 88 -11.18 -0.49 7.97
C LYS A 88 -11.40 -0.70 6.46
N ARG A 89 -11.70 0.36 5.71
CA ARG A 89 -11.88 0.32 4.26
C ARG A 89 -10.58 -0.09 3.57
N THR A 90 -10.60 -1.26 2.93
CA THR A 90 -9.71 -1.78 1.87
C THR A 90 -8.32 -1.16 1.80
N LEU A 91 -7.31 -2.01 2.01
CA LEU A 91 -5.90 -1.66 1.87
C LEU A 91 -5.65 -0.94 0.54
N SER A 92 -4.77 0.06 0.55
CA SER A 92 -4.61 0.96 -0.60
C SER A 92 -4.14 0.22 -1.86
N GLU A 93 -3.29 -0.80 -1.72
CA GLU A 93 -2.81 -1.61 -2.84
C GLU A 93 -3.93 -2.44 -3.48
N LEU A 94 -4.90 -2.94 -2.70
CA LEU A 94 -6.08 -3.64 -3.26
C LEU A 94 -6.92 -2.71 -4.13
N GLY A 95 -6.96 -1.41 -3.80
CA GLY A 95 -7.59 -0.40 -4.63
C GLY A 95 -6.90 -0.25 -5.99
N LYS A 96 -5.57 -0.29 -6.04
CA LYS A 96 -4.80 -0.20 -7.29
C LYS A 96 -4.97 -1.45 -8.15
N ILE A 97 -5.03 -2.63 -7.54
CA ILE A 97 -5.31 -3.89 -8.25
C ILE A 97 -6.68 -3.82 -8.94
N ILE A 98 -7.73 -3.35 -8.25
CA ILE A 98 -9.05 -3.19 -8.90
C ILE A 98 -8.97 -2.26 -10.12
N THR A 99 -8.23 -1.15 -10.03
CA THR A 99 -8.05 -0.22 -11.15
C THR A 99 -7.28 -0.86 -12.31
N ALA A 100 -6.24 -1.66 -12.04
CA ALA A 100 -5.47 -2.34 -13.06
C ALA A 100 -6.29 -3.40 -13.83
N TYR A 101 -7.31 -3.99 -13.19
CA TYR A 101 -8.21 -4.97 -13.77
C TYR A 101 -9.60 -4.40 -14.06
N MET A 102 -9.72 -3.08 -14.31
CA MET A 102 -11.02 -2.42 -14.48
C MET A 102 -11.88 -3.01 -15.61
N ASP A 103 -11.28 -3.63 -16.62
CA ASP A 103 -12.01 -4.20 -17.76
C ASP A 103 -12.51 -5.63 -17.49
N ALA A 104 -11.92 -6.34 -16.52
CA ALA A 104 -12.33 -7.68 -16.10
C ALA A 104 -13.69 -7.67 -15.37
N ASN A 105 -14.37 -8.81 -15.33
CA ASN A 105 -15.62 -8.91 -14.56
C ASN A 105 -15.35 -8.94 -13.03
N VAL A 106 -16.37 -8.68 -12.22
CA VAL A 106 -16.21 -8.56 -10.75
C VAL A 106 -15.66 -9.85 -10.12
N SER A 107 -16.07 -11.02 -10.63
CA SER A 107 -15.61 -12.31 -10.11
C SER A 107 -14.13 -12.53 -10.39
N GLU A 108 -13.67 -12.23 -11.61
CA GLU A 108 -12.24 -12.29 -11.99
C GLU A 108 -11.39 -11.36 -11.13
N ILE A 109 -11.87 -10.14 -10.86
CA ILE A 109 -11.17 -9.19 -9.98
C ILE A 109 -11.08 -9.77 -8.56
N GLN A 110 -12.13 -10.40 -8.05
CA GLN A 110 -12.08 -11.05 -6.72
C GLN A 110 -11.06 -12.18 -6.66
N ASP A 111 -11.00 -13.02 -7.68
CA ASP A 111 -10.02 -14.12 -7.74
C ASP A 111 -8.59 -13.58 -7.83
N CYS A 112 -8.37 -12.51 -8.60
CA CYS A 112 -7.07 -11.83 -8.66
C CYS A 112 -6.67 -11.23 -7.31
N LEU A 113 -7.59 -10.53 -6.64
CA LEU A 113 -7.35 -9.98 -5.31
C LEU A 113 -7.00 -11.06 -4.29
N ARG A 114 -7.70 -12.21 -4.31
CA ARG A 114 -7.40 -13.35 -3.43
C ARG A 114 -5.99 -13.88 -3.67
N LYS A 115 -5.60 -14.06 -4.94
CA LYS A 115 -4.25 -14.53 -5.31
C LYS A 115 -3.16 -13.55 -4.86
N GLU A 116 -3.35 -12.26 -5.07
CA GLU A 116 -2.39 -11.23 -4.66
C GLU A 116 -2.26 -11.13 -3.14
N VAL A 117 -3.38 -11.23 -2.40
CA VAL A 117 -3.35 -11.27 -0.93
C VAL A 117 -2.62 -12.52 -0.44
N GLN A 118 -2.94 -13.70 -0.97
CA GLN A 118 -2.27 -14.95 -0.61
C GLN A 118 -0.76 -14.85 -0.85
N LYS A 119 -0.35 -14.41 -2.04
CA LYS A 119 1.05 -14.20 -2.39
C LYS A 119 1.74 -13.22 -1.44
N ALA A 120 1.06 -12.14 -1.03
CA ALA A 120 1.61 -11.16 -0.10
C ALA A 120 1.73 -11.68 1.35
N LEU A 121 0.85 -12.59 1.77
CA LEU A 121 0.92 -13.27 3.08
C LEU A 121 2.09 -14.27 3.13
N GLU A 122 2.35 -14.97 2.03
CA GLU A 122 3.45 -15.92 1.85
C GLU A 122 4.81 -15.22 1.62
N ALA A 123 4.80 -14.00 1.08
CA ALA A 123 6.01 -13.24 0.83
C ALA A 123 6.73 -12.83 2.12
N LYS A 124 8.06 -12.74 2.04
CA LYS A 124 8.87 -12.14 3.10
C LYS A 124 8.56 -10.63 3.18
N ASP A 125 8.02 -10.19 4.31
CA ASP A 125 7.78 -8.77 4.57
C ASP A 125 9.08 -8.03 4.90
N LEU A 126 9.76 -7.62 3.83
CA LEU A 126 11.01 -6.88 3.93
C LEU A 126 10.84 -5.57 4.70
N LEU A 127 9.73 -4.85 4.51
CA LEU A 127 9.54 -3.52 5.10
C LEU A 127 9.35 -3.63 6.62
N THR A 128 8.51 -4.55 7.09
CA THR A 128 8.36 -4.79 8.53
C THR A 128 9.65 -5.32 9.13
N THR A 129 10.36 -6.22 8.45
CA THR A 129 11.67 -6.73 8.93
C THR A 129 12.65 -5.57 9.14
N MET A 130 12.89 -4.76 8.10
CA MET A 130 13.79 -3.60 8.16
C MET A 130 13.35 -2.58 9.21
N MET A 131 12.05 -2.36 9.37
CA MET A 131 11.50 -1.46 10.38
C MET A 131 11.79 -1.97 11.80
N MET A 132 11.50 -3.25 12.09
CA MET A 132 11.67 -3.81 13.44
C MET A 132 13.16 -3.88 13.83
N GLU A 133 14.04 -4.20 12.88
CA GLU A 133 15.49 -4.19 13.09
C GLU A 133 16.04 -2.78 13.35
N SER A 134 15.56 -1.77 12.60
CA SER A 134 16.06 -0.40 12.69
C SER A 134 15.42 0.44 13.79
N PHE A 135 14.21 0.08 14.22
CA PHE A 135 13.44 0.78 15.24
C PHE A 135 12.94 -0.19 16.31
N PRO A 136 13.77 -0.57 17.30
CA PRO A 136 13.41 -1.55 18.33
C PRO A 136 12.20 -1.16 19.19
N PHE A 137 11.84 0.12 19.21
CA PHE A 137 10.67 0.64 19.93
C PHE A 137 9.37 0.60 19.11
N ALA A 138 9.42 0.11 17.87
CA ALA A 138 8.24 -0.08 17.03
C ALA A 138 7.23 -1.00 17.74
N LYS A 139 5.94 -0.64 17.64
CA LYS A 139 4.84 -1.42 18.19
C LYS A 139 3.81 -1.64 17.10
N VAL A 140 3.71 -2.86 16.60
CA VAL A 140 2.75 -3.24 15.56
C VAL A 140 1.68 -4.13 16.17
N ALA A 141 0.43 -3.91 15.76
CA ALA A 141 -0.64 -4.87 15.97
C ALA A 141 -0.53 -5.91 14.85
N ILE A 142 0.10 -7.05 15.15
CA ILE A 142 0.12 -8.21 14.25
C ILE A 142 -1.14 -9.01 14.58
N GLU A 143 -2.09 -9.05 13.64
CA GLU A 143 -3.30 -9.87 13.76
C GLU A 143 -3.22 -11.05 12.79
N ASP A 144 -3.80 -12.19 13.19
CA ASP A 144 -4.09 -13.27 12.25
C ASP A 144 -5.18 -12.79 11.31
N ILE A 145 -4.80 -12.63 10.05
CA ILE A 145 -5.65 -12.11 9.00
C ILE A 145 -6.37 -13.26 8.32
N ASP A 146 -7.69 -13.26 8.41
CA ASP A 146 -8.52 -14.01 7.48
C ASP A 146 -8.65 -13.22 6.17
N ILE A 147 -8.22 -13.83 5.06
CA ILE A 147 -8.27 -13.24 3.72
C ILE A 147 -9.66 -12.73 3.39
N ASP A 148 -10.69 -13.50 3.74
CA ASP A 148 -12.08 -13.17 3.41
C ASP A 148 -12.55 -11.89 4.13
N THR A 149 -11.94 -11.55 5.26
CA THR A 149 -12.24 -10.32 6.00
C THR A 149 -11.58 -9.07 5.41
N ILE A 150 -10.51 -9.23 4.61
CA ILE A 150 -9.75 -8.13 4.01
C ILE A 150 -10.20 -7.81 2.59
N LEU A 151 -10.71 -8.82 1.88
CA LEU A 151 -11.15 -8.63 0.51
C LEU A 151 -12.28 -7.59 0.42
N PRO A 152 -12.20 -6.65 -0.53
CA PRO A 152 -13.28 -5.70 -0.77
C PRO A 152 -14.55 -6.42 -1.22
N SER A 153 -15.70 -5.93 -0.76
CA SER A 153 -16.99 -6.47 -1.18
C SER A 153 -17.23 -6.28 -2.68
N LYS A 154 -18.05 -7.15 -3.29
CA LYS A 154 -18.45 -7.04 -4.71
C LYS A 154 -18.98 -5.64 -5.07
N LEU A 155 -19.76 -5.04 -4.16
CA LEU A 155 -20.28 -3.68 -4.32
C LEU A 155 -19.15 -2.63 -4.38
N LEU A 156 -18.13 -2.76 -3.53
CA LEU A 156 -17.01 -1.84 -3.51
C LEU A 156 -16.13 -1.99 -4.75
N ILE A 157 -15.92 -3.23 -5.22
CA ILE A 157 -15.21 -3.52 -6.48
C ILE A 157 -15.94 -2.86 -7.65
N ALA A 158 -17.25 -3.09 -7.79
CA ALA A 158 -18.06 -2.50 -8.85
C ALA A 158 -18.00 -0.97 -8.85
N LYS A 159 -18.13 -0.33 -7.66
CA LYS A 159 -18.01 1.14 -7.54
C LYS A 159 -16.65 1.66 -8.00
N ARG A 160 -15.57 1.00 -7.60
CA ARG A 160 -14.20 1.40 -7.98
C ARG A 160 -13.93 1.18 -9.47
N LYS A 161 -14.38 0.05 -10.02
CA LYS A 161 -14.32 -0.25 -11.45
C LYS A 161 -15.01 0.85 -12.27
N ASN A 162 -16.28 1.16 -11.98
CA ASN A 162 -17.04 2.17 -12.71
C ASN A 162 -16.37 3.55 -12.63
N TYR A 163 -15.86 3.93 -11.45
CA TYR A 163 -15.14 5.19 -11.28
C TYR A 163 -13.86 5.26 -12.14
N ALA A 164 -13.08 4.18 -12.18
CA ALA A 164 -11.86 4.12 -13.01
C ALA A 164 -12.17 4.18 -14.51
N GLN A 165 -13.23 3.48 -14.95
CA GLN A 165 -13.66 3.51 -16.35
C GLN A 165 -14.15 4.90 -16.78
N ASN A 166 -14.90 5.59 -15.92
CA ASN A 166 -15.37 6.96 -16.21
C ASN A 166 -14.20 7.97 -16.28
N LEU A 167 -13.25 7.90 -15.35
CA LEU A 167 -12.05 8.75 -15.39
C LEU A 167 -11.26 8.57 -16.69
N ASN A 168 -11.11 7.32 -17.16
CA ASN A 168 -10.40 7.08 -18.41
C ASN A 168 -11.19 7.56 -19.62
N LYS A 169 -12.52 7.41 -19.62
CA LYS A 169 -13.37 7.97 -20.68
C LYS A 169 -13.21 9.49 -20.79
N ASP A 170 -13.25 10.20 -19.67
CA ASP A 170 -13.08 11.66 -19.63
C ASP A 170 -11.69 12.14 -20.08
N LEU A 171 -10.67 11.27 -20.02
CA LEU A 171 -9.31 11.55 -20.50
C LEU A 171 -9.13 11.30 -22.00
N TYR A 172 -9.93 10.42 -22.60
CA TYR A 172 -9.89 10.13 -24.04
C TYR A 172 -10.85 11.01 -24.86
N GLU A 173 -11.81 11.68 -24.21
CA GLU A 173 -12.74 12.63 -24.82
C GLU A 173 -12.23 14.09 -24.76
N GLN A 174 -10.98 14.32 -24.34
CA GLN A 174 -10.25 15.61 -24.38
C GLN A 174 -9.22 15.62 -25.52
#